data_AF-A0AAW4VK91-F1
#
_entry.id   AF-A0AAW4VK91-F1
#
_cell.length_a   1.000
_cell.length_b   1.000
_cell.length_c   1.000
_cell.angle_alpha   90.00
_cell.angle_beta   90.00
_cell.angle_gamma   90.00
#
_symmetry.space_group_name_H-M   'P 1'
#
loop_
_entity.id
_entity.type
_entity.pdbx_description
1 polymer ?
#
loop_
_entity_poly.entity_id
_entity_poly.type
_entity_poly.pdbx_seq_one_letter_code
_entity_poly.pdbx_strand_id
1 'polypeptide(L)'
;MKFIDFFGNKVRKKDVYFKYSTEEQWTGEYWIDGKKIYTKVIKATGVLSKAETSNIKHDIINLSEFVDYDVFVQGDDGLYRLPVVYYSNVTSGTFYDMFARVNGNSIQIINNSSDWSGYSVTAILYYTKNVYHDFD
;
A
#
# COMPACT_ATOMS: atom_id res chain seq x y z
N MET A 1 -8.97 10.66 14.62
CA MET A 1 -8.32 11.98 14.59
C MET A 1 -9.33 13.02 14.10
N LYS A 2 -9.46 14.19 14.73
CA LYS A 2 -10.35 15.28 14.26
C LYS A 2 -9.46 16.35 13.63
N PHE A 3 -9.69 16.65 12.35
CA PHE A 3 -8.97 17.72 11.64
C PHE A 3 -9.74 19.03 11.78
N ILE A 4 -9.00 20.12 11.92
CA ILE A 4 -9.53 21.47 12.13
C ILE A 4 -8.92 22.35 11.03
N ASP A 5 -9.72 23.19 10.38
CA ASP A 5 -9.24 24.11 9.35
C ASP A 5 -8.56 25.35 9.96
N PHE A 6 -8.03 26.22 9.11
CA PHE A 6 -7.39 27.48 9.52
C PHE A 6 -8.31 28.40 10.35
N PHE A 7 -9.63 28.24 10.22
CA PHE A 7 -10.65 29.02 10.92
C PHE A 7 -11.18 28.34 12.19
N GLY A 8 -10.64 27.18 12.57
CA GLY A 8 -11.08 26.45 13.76
C GLY A 8 -12.29 25.55 13.54
N ASN A 9 -12.77 25.39 12.29
CA ASN A 9 -13.89 24.51 12.00
C ASN A 9 -13.44 23.05 11.90
N LYS A 10 -14.27 22.12 12.38
CA LYS A 10 -14.06 20.69 12.13
C LYS A 10 -14.13 20.41 10.63
N VAL A 11 -13.04 19.92 10.08
CA VAL A 11 -12.99 19.38 8.73
C VAL A 11 -13.73 18.05 8.73
N ARG A 12 -14.82 17.96 7.96
CA ARG A 12 -15.53 16.70 7.76
C ARG A 12 -14.84 15.93 6.64
N LYS A 13 -14.85 14.59 6.72
CA LYS A 13 -14.28 13.70 5.70
C LYS A 13 -14.82 13.94 4.29
N LYS A 14 -16.06 14.43 4.16
CA LYS A 14 -16.65 14.81 2.87
C LYS A 14 -16.08 16.10 2.27
N ASP A 15 -15.44 16.94 3.09
CA ASP A 15 -14.94 18.25 2.71
C ASP A 15 -13.44 18.19 2.34
N VAL A 16 -12.77 17.03 2.54
CA VAL A 16 -11.35 16.82 2.24
C VAL A 16 -11.09 15.40 1.74
N TYR A 17 -10.44 15.29 0.59
CA TYR A 17 -9.91 14.04 0.08
C TYR A 17 -8.59 13.67 0.80
N PHE A 18 -8.63 12.62 1.62
CA PHE A 18 -7.41 12.09 2.25
C PHE A 18 -6.72 11.11 1.31
N LYS A 19 -5.65 11.58 0.66
CA LYS A 19 -4.77 10.72 -0.14
C LYS A 19 -4.22 9.52 0.65
N TYR A 20 -4.04 9.68 1.97
CA TYR A 20 -3.51 8.63 2.84
C TYR A 20 -4.52 8.28 3.95
N SER A 21 -5.29 7.22 3.75
CA SER A 21 -6.33 6.75 4.70
C SER A 21 -6.35 5.22 4.77
N THR A 22 -6.44 4.66 5.98
CA THR A 22 -6.61 3.20 6.19
C THR A 22 -8.03 2.72 5.84
N GLU A 23 -8.99 3.64 5.83
CA GLU A 23 -10.33 3.41 5.32
C GLU A 23 -10.37 3.62 3.81
N GLU A 24 -11.07 2.74 3.08
CA GLU A 24 -11.29 2.86 1.62
C GLU A 24 -11.98 4.19 1.28
N GLN A 25 -11.39 4.95 0.35
CA GLN A 25 -11.89 6.24 -0.13
C GLN A 25 -12.11 6.21 -1.64
N TRP A 26 -13.16 6.86 -2.12
CA TRP A 26 -13.23 7.23 -3.53
C TRP A 26 -12.24 8.37 -3.81
N THR A 27 -11.51 8.27 -4.92
CA THR A 27 -10.47 9.23 -5.31
C THR A 27 -11.00 10.53 -5.91
N GLY A 28 -12.25 10.54 -6.37
CA GLY A 28 -12.77 11.57 -7.27
C GLY A 28 -12.54 11.25 -8.75
N GLU A 29 -11.72 10.24 -9.06
CA GLU A 29 -11.36 9.84 -10.41
C GLU A 29 -12.11 8.59 -10.88
N TYR A 30 -12.06 8.38 -12.19
CA TYR A 30 -12.69 7.28 -12.89
C TYR A 30 -11.66 6.55 -13.76
N TRP A 31 -11.81 5.24 -13.86
CA TRP A 31 -11.05 4.42 -14.79
C TRP A 31 -11.57 4.56 -16.21
N ILE A 32 -10.85 4.01 -17.18
CA ILE A 32 -11.17 4.14 -18.62
C ILE A 32 -12.55 3.58 -18.99
N ASP A 33 -13.10 2.66 -18.19
CA ASP A 33 -14.42 2.06 -18.36
C ASP A 33 -15.53 2.78 -17.56
N GLY A 34 -15.22 3.90 -16.92
CA GLY A 34 -16.16 4.69 -16.13
C GLY A 34 -16.38 4.17 -14.71
N LYS A 35 -15.64 3.15 -14.24
CA LYS A 35 -15.68 2.75 -12.83
C LYS A 35 -14.98 3.77 -11.93
N LYS A 36 -15.49 3.98 -10.73
CA LYS A 36 -14.82 4.79 -9.69
C LYS A 36 -13.49 4.15 -9.29
N ILE A 37 -12.44 4.96 -9.19
CA ILE A 37 -11.16 4.53 -8.61
C ILE A 37 -11.21 4.79 -7.10
N TYR A 38 -10.90 3.77 -6.31
CA TYR A 38 -10.79 3.83 -4.86
C TYR A 38 -9.33 3.76 -4.42
N THR A 39 -9.04 4.29 -3.24
CA THR A 39 -7.73 4.17 -2.59
C THR A 39 -7.84 3.65 -1.16
N LYS A 40 -6.86 2.85 -0.73
CA LYS A 40 -6.74 2.35 0.65
C LYS A 40 -5.28 2.21 1.03
N VAL A 41 -4.92 2.72 2.21
CA VAL A 41 -3.60 2.52 2.83
C VAL A 41 -3.63 1.29 3.71
N ILE A 42 -2.74 0.34 3.45
CA ILE A 42 -2.52 -0.82 4.30
C ILE A 42 -1.24 -0.59 5.11
N LYS A 43 -1.33 -0.73 6.43
CA LYS A 43 -0.18 -0.63 7.34
C LYS A 43 0.00 -1.94 8.08
N ALA A 44 1.22 -2.46 8.08
CA ALA A 44 1.57 -3.70 8.74
C ALA A 44 2.91 -3.53 9.46
N THR A 45 2.90 -3.59 10.79
CA THR A 45 4.08 -3.32 11.62
C THR A 45 4.86 -4.60 11.88
N GLY A 46 6.17 -4.58 11.64
CA GLY A 46 7.07 -5.67 12.00
C GLY A 46 6.79 -7.01 11.30
N VAL A 47 6.34 -6.97 10.04
CA VAL A 47 5.79 -8.14 9.35
C VAL A 47 6.73 -8.81 8.35
N LEU A 48 7.87 -8.17 8.04
CA LEU A 48 8.79 -8.74 7.05
C LEU A 48 9.51 -9.98 7.59
N SER A 49 9.53 -11.02 6.74
CA SER A 49 10.16 -12.31 6.99
C SER A 49 11.59 -12.32 6.48
N LYS A 50 12.43 -13.17 7.08
CA LYS A 50 13.83 -13.37 6.67
C LYS A 50 13.88 -14.06 5.31
N ALA A 51 14.42 -13.39 4.29
CA ALA A 51 14.72 -13.98 2.97
C ALA A 51 13.57 -14.80 2.36
N GLU A 52 12.33 -14.33 2.53
CA GLU A 52 11.12 -15.04 2.13
C GLU A 52 10.03 -14.05 1.67
N THR A 53 8.88 -14.58 1.26
CA THR A 53 7.70 -13.79 0.92
C THR A 53 6.84 -13.51 2.15
N SER A 54 6.63 -12.24 2.48
CA SER A 54 5.66 -11.80 3.48
C SER A 54 4.33 -11.46 2.80
N ASN A 55 3.23 -12.02 3.30
CA ASN A 55 1.88 -11.81 2.77
C ASN A 55 1.08 -10.91 3.72
N ILE A 56 0.67 -9.75 3.24
CA ILE A 56 -0.09 -8.76 4.02
C ILE A 56 -1.46 -8.61 3.39
N LYS A 57 -2.51 -9.02 4.10
CA LYS A 57 -3.89 -8.94 3.59
C LYS A 57 -4.31 -7.48 3.40
N HIS A 58 -4.98 -7.20 2.29
CA HIS A 58 -5.55 -5.87 2.02
C HIS A 58 -7.06 -5.78 2.31
N ASP A 59 -7.76 -6.92 2.42
CA ASP A 59 -9.19 -7.04 2.73
C ASP A 59 -10.06 -6.09 1.88
N ILE A 60 -9.82 -6.10 0.56
CA ILE A 60 -10.61 -5.33 -0.40
C ILE A 60 -11.74 -6.24 -0.85
N ILE A 61 -12.97 -5.76 -0.71
CA ILE A 61 -14.18 -6.50 -1.08
C ILE A 61 -14.60 -6.05 -2.48
N ASN A 62 -15.04 -6.99 -3.32
CA ASN A 62 -15.51 -6.73 -4.69
C ASN A 62 -14.47 -6.05 -5.59
N LEU A 63 -13.19 -6.37 -5.42
CA LEU A 63 -12.11 -5.91 -6.30
C LEU A 63 -12.43 -6.28 -7.76
N SER A 64 -12.38 -5.28 -8.66
CA SER A 64 -12.44 -5.49 -10.11
C SER A 64 -11.04 -5.54 -10.68
N GLU A 65 -10.30 -4.43 -10.60
CA GLU A 65 -8.91 -4.36 -11.04
C GLU A 65 -8.06 -3.47 -10.14
N PHE A 66 -6.75 -3.73 -10.10
CA PHE A 66 -5.79 -2.76 -9.56
C PHE A 66 -5.43 -1.77 -10.65
N VAL A 67 -5.40 -0.49 -10.26
CA VAL A 67 -5.02 0.63 -11.13
C VAL A 67 -3.55 0.96 -10.93
N ASP A 68 -3.12 1.09 -9.68
CA ASP A 68 -1.75 1.44 -9.30
C ASP A 68 -1.48 1.02 -7.85
N TYR A 69 -0.22 0.98 -7.45
CA TYR A 69 0.17 0.77 -6.07
C TYR A 69 1.55 1.36 -5.76
N ASP A 70 1.69 1.87 -4.53
CA ASP A 70 2.94 2.33 -3.95
C ASP A 70 3.24 1.55 -2.68
N VAL A 71 4.49 1.11 -2.49
CA VAL A 71 4.91 0.39 -1.28
C VAL A 71 6.18 0.98 -0.69
N PHE A 72 6.11 1.19 0.61
CA PHE A 72 7.20 1.66 1.45
C PHE A 72 7.49 0.64 2.55
N VAL A 73 8.77 0.49 2.86
CA VAL A 73 9.26 -0.34 3.96
C VAL A 73 10.03 0.56 4.92
N GLN A 74 9.68 0.51 6.19
CA GLN A 74 10.33 1.24 7.27
C GLN A 74 11.07 0.25 8.16
N GLY A 75 12.39 0.38 8.20
CA GLY A 75 13.25 -0.29 9.16
C GLY A 75 13.95 0.71 10.08
N ASP A 76 14.93 0.21 10.82
CA ASP A 76 15.77 1.03 11.72
C ASP A 76 16.68 1.97 10.92
N ASP A 77 17.16 1.54 9.75
CA ASP A 77 18.07 2.31 8.91
C ASP A 77 17.39 3.41 8.09
N GLY A 78 16.06 3.34 7.92
CA GLY A 78 15.29 4.35 7.20
C GLY A 78 14.08 3.82 6.43
N LEU A 79 13.63 4.66 5.49
CA LEU A 79 12.48 4.43 4.63
C LEU A 79 12.94 4.03 3.23
N TYR A 80 12.46 2.88 2.77
CA TYR A 80 12.72 2.32 1.45
C TYR A 80 11.44 2.38 0.62
N ARG A 81 11.49 2.92 -0.60
CA ARG A 81 10.40 2.77 -1.58
C ARG A 81 10.76 1.63 -2.53
N LEU A 82 9.84 0.68 -2.72
CA LEU A 82 10.09 -0.50 -3.53
C LEU A 82 9.89 -0.24 -5.03
N PRO A 83 10.59 -0.97 -5.93
CA PRO A 83 11.61 -1.97 -5.62
C PRO A 83 12.94 -1.33 -5.17
N VAL A 84 13.69 -2.06 -4.36
CA VAL A 84 15.04 -1.70 -3.96
C VAL A 84 15.99 -2.80 -4.38
N VAL A 85 17.13 -2.39 -4.93
CA VAL A 85 18.32 -3.22 -5.05
C VAL A 85 19.43 -2.45 -4.39
N TYR A 86 20.09 -3.05 -3.41
CA TYR A 86 21.28 -2.46 -2.81
C TYR A 86 22.40 -3.47 -2.74
N TYR A 87 23.61 -2.96 -2.91
CA TYR A 87 24.83 -3.75 -2.88
C TYR A 87 25.41 -3.70 -1.47
N SER A 88 25.54 -4.86 -0.86
CA SER A 88 26.11 -5.03 0.46
C SER A 88 27.46 -5.75 0.36
N ASN A 89 28.43 -5.31 1.16
CA ASN A 89 29.80 -5.80 1.22
C ASN A 89 30.64 -5.54 -0.05
N VAL A 90 31.45 -4.49 0.03
CA VAL A 90 32.49 -4.02 -0.93
C VAL A 90 33.49 -5.07 -1.42
N THR A 91 33.49 -6.27 -0.85
CA THR A 91 34.48 -7.32 -1.13
C THR A 91 33.88 -8.66 -1.59
N SER A 92 32.59 -8.94 -1.36
CA SER A 92 31.98 -10.26 -1.67
C SER A 92 30.87 -10.23 -2.71
N GLY A 93 30.33 -9.06 -3.07
CA GLY A 93 29.45 -8.97 -4.24
C GLY A 93 27.97 -9.30 -4.03
N THR A 94 27.44 -9.27 -2.81
CA THR A 94 26.05 -9.69 -2.57
C THR A 94 25.06 -8.57 -2.88
N PHE A 95 24.18 -8.82 -3.85
CA PHE A 95 23.02 -7.96 -4.11
C PHE A 95 21.84 -8.41 -3.25
N TYR A 96 21.30 -7.47 -2.49
CA TYR A 96 20.03 -7.65 -1.83
C TYR A 96 18.95 -6.92 -2.62
N ASP A 97 17.85 -7.63 -2.85
CA ASP A 97 16.69 -7.11 -3.54
C ASP A 97 15.43 -7.25 -2.69
N MET A 98 14.54 -6.30 -2.91
CA MET A 98 13.19 -6.36 -2.38
C MET A 98 12.24 -5.71 -3.37
N PHE A 99 11.13 -6.38 -3.64
CA PHE A 99 10.05 -5.82 -4.44
C PHE A 99 8.70 -6.18 -3.86
N ALA A 100 7.70 -5.39 -4.23
CA ALA A 100 6.31 -5.65 -3.92
C ALA A 100 5.57 -6.10 -5.17
N ARG A 101 4.56 -6.94 -4.97
CA ARG A 101 3.47 -7.13 -5.94
C ARG A 101 2.16 -7.25 -5.19
N VAL A 102 1.06 -6.97 -5.86
CA VAL A 102 -0.28 -7.09 -5.28
C VAL A 102 -1.05 -8.15 -6.05
N ASN A 103 -1.73 -9.03 -5.32
CA ASN A 103 -2.66 -10.01 -5.88
C ASN A 103 -4.06 -9.80 -5.29
N GLY A 104 -5.03 -10.63 -5.65
CA GLY A 104 -6.43 -10.44 -5.25
C GLY A 104 -6.71 -10.50 -3.74
N ASN A 105 -5.76 -10.92 -2.91
CA ASN A 105 -5.95 -11.07 -1.47
C ASN A 105 -4.93 -10.30 -0.62
N SER A 106 -3.76 -9.99 -1.18
CA SER A 106 -2.62 -9.53 -0.40
C SER A 106 -1.64 -8.67 -1.20
N ILE A 107 -0.95 -7.81 -0.47
CA ILE A 107 0.35 -7.30 -0.88
C ILE A 107 1.39 -8.36 -0.50
N GLN A 108 2.25 -8.72 -1.44
CA GLN A 108 3.36 -9.63 -1.24
C GLN A 108 4.67 -8.83 -1.28
N ILE A 109 5.44 -8.90 -0.20
CA ILE A 109 6.80 -8.35 -0.15
C ILE A 109 7.77 -9.51 -0.24
N ILE A 110 8.61 -9.48 -1.26
CA ILE A 110 9.53 -10.56 -1.59
C ILE A 110 10.93 -9.99 -1.45
N ASN A 111 11.77 -10.66 -0.66
CA ASN A 111 13.14 -10.25 -0.42
C ASN A 111 14.07 -11.45 -0.29
N ASN A 112 15.35 -11.23 -0.52
CA ASN A 112 16.39 -12.26 -0.46
C ASN A 112 17.34 -12.12 0.74
N SER A 113 16.98 -11.33 1.76
CA SER A 113 17.88 -10.94 2.85
C SER A 113 17.27 -11.17 4.24
N SER A 114 18.08 -11.64 5.18
CA SER A 114 17.68 -11.74 6.58
C SER A 114 17.53 -10.39 7.28
N ASP A 115 18.16 -9.35 6.73
CA ASP A 115 18.39 -8.08 7.43
C ASP A 115 17.15 -7.20 7.49
N TRP A 116 16.17 -7.50 6.64
CA TRP A 116 14.89 -6.78 6.55
C TRP A 116 13.83 -7.38 7.48
N SER A 117 14.17 -8.45 8.21
CA SER A 117 13.25 -9.11 9.12
C SER A 117 12.73 -8.16 10.19
N GLY A 118 11.42 -8.15 10.41
CA GLY A 118 10.80 -7.28 11.40
C GLY A 118 10.66 -5.82 10.95
N TYR A 119 10.95 -5.50 9.68
CA TYR A 119 10.63 -4.18 9.14
C TYR A 119 9.11 -4.05 8.91
N SER A 120 8.63 -2.82 8.93
CA SER A 120 7.22 -2.46 8.77
C SER A 120 6.91 -2.08 7.32
N VAL A 121 5.69 -2.33 6.87
CA VAL A 121 5.25 -2.09 5.49
C VAL A 121 4.07 -1.13 5.48
N THR A 122 4.13 -0.14 4.59
CA THR A 122 2.98 0.69 4.21
C THR A 122 2.75 0.54 2.72
N ALA A 123 1.55 0.11 2.33
CA ALA A 123 1.14 0.05 0.93
C ALA A 123 -0.03 1.01 0.69
N ILE A 124 -0.05 1.65 -0.47
CA ILE A 124 -1.14 2.49 -0.95
C ILE A 124 -1.65 1.82 -2.21
N LEU A 125 -2.89 1.37 -2.18
CA LEU A 125 -3.50 0.68 -3.32
C LEU A 125 -4.51 1.61 -3.99
N TYR A 126 -4.51 1.62 -5.32
CA TYR A 126 -5.54 2.23 -6.16
C TYR A 126 -6.23 1.14 -6.97
N TYR A 127 -7.56 1.10 -6.95
CA TYR A 127 -8.31 -0.02 -7.56
C TYR A 127 -9.73 0.36 -7.93
N THR A 128 -10.32 -0.37 -8.89
CA THR A 128 -11.74 -0.32 -9.20
C THR A 128 -12.49 -1.46 -8.51
N LYS A 129 -13.81 -1.32 -8.40
CA LYS A 129 -14.69 -2.33 -7.80
C LYS A 129 -15.77 -2.73 -8.78
N ASN A 130 -16.21 -3.98 -8.69
CA ASN A 130 -17.42 -4.41 -9.35
C ASN A 130 -18.60 -3.70 -8.68
N VAL A 131 -19.41 -2.99 -9.48
CA VAL A 131 -20.68 -2.45 -9.02
C VAL A 131 -21.69 -3.58 -9.17
N TYR A 132 -22.25 -4.04 -8.07
CA TYR A 132 -23.50 -4.80 -8.15
C TYR A 132 -24.57 -3.80 -8.57
N HIS A 133 -25.04 -3.90 -9.81
CA HIS A 133 -26.37 -3.41 -10.12
C HIS A 133 -27.33 -4.38 -9.43
N ASP A 134 -27.84 -3.99 -8.27
CA ASP A 134 -29.10 -4.56 -7.81
C ASP A 134 -30.11 -4.21 -8.90
N PHE A 135 -30.55 -5.21 -9.65
CA PHE A 135 -31.66 -5.03 -10.58
C PHE A 135 -32.91 -4.86 -9.72
N ASP A 136 -33.38 -3.61 -9.61
CA ASP A 136 -34.72 -3.27 -9.09
C ASP A 136 -35.82 -3.92 -9.96
#